data_AF-A0A1G3CMR4-F1
#
_entry.id   AF-A0A1G3CMR4-F1
#
_cell.length_a   1.000
_cell.length_b   1.000
_cell.length_c   1.000
_cell.angle_alpha   90.00
_cell.angle_beta   90.00
_cell.angle_gamma   90.00
#
_symmetry.space_group_name_H-M   'P 1'
#
loop_
_entity.id
_entity.type
_entity.pdbx_description
1 polymer ?
#
loop_
_entity_poly.entity_id
_entity_poly.type
_entity_poly.pdbx_seq_one_letter_code
_entity_poly.pdbx_strand_id
1 'polypeptide(L)' 'MAVKEYIIPYSEDTRKRHYHQTQSGKVVKFMVQLEIKHEGSWKEVVRYDCAHGYAHRDSYNIIKEVSIPKRNYTLNLKML' A
#
# COMPACT_ATOMS: atom_id res chain seq x y z
N MET A 1 -21.99 5.57 -2.16
CA MET A 1 -20.71 4.85 -2.33
C MET A 1 -19.70 5.87 -2.82
N ALA A 2 -18.52 5.97 -2.21
CA ALA A 2 -17.49 6.91 -2.64
C ALA A 2 -16.15 6.19 -2.82
N VAL A 3 -15.39 6.59 -3.82
CA VAL A 3 -14.06 6.04 -4.12
C VAL A 3 -13.05 7.17 -4.05
N LYS A 4 -11.90 6.91 -3.43
CA LYS A 4 -10.79 7.87 -3.36
C LYS A 4 -9.49 7.17 -3.71
N GLU A 5 -8.82 7.67 -4.74
CA GLU A 5 -7.49 7.26 -5.14
C GLU A 5 -6.57 8.47 -5.19
N TYR A 6 -5.35 8.32 -4.66
CA TYR A 6 -4.33 9.36 -4.72
C TYR A 6 -2.93 8.78 -4.56
N ILE A 7 -1.95 9.54 -5.02
CA ILE A 7 -0.53 9.23 -4.92
C ILE A 7 0.13 10.28 -4.03
N ILE A 8 0.93 9.84 -3.07
CA ILE A 8 1.81 10.69 -2.28
C ILE A 8 3.25 10.38 -2.69
N PRO A 9 3.94 11.26 -3.42
CA PRO A 9 5.37 11.11 -3.65
C PRO A 9 6.12 11.32 -2.33
N TYR A 10 7.08 10.44 -2.03
CA TYR A 10 8.03 10.60 -0.92
C TYR A 10 9.40 11.07 -1.43
N SER A 11 9.79 10.63 -2.62
CA SER A 11 10.97 11.08 -3.36
C SER A 11 10.72 10.91 -4.87
N GLU A 12 11.71 11.21 -5.71
CA GLU A 12 11.64 10.99 -7.17
C GLU A 12 11.33 9.53 -7.53
N ASP A 13 11.92 8.60 -6.77
CA ASP A 13 11.86 7.15 -7.02
C ASP A 13 11.04 6.39 -5.97
N THR A 14 10.30 7.06 -5.10
CA THR A 14 9.48 6.40 -4.07
C THR A 14 8.15 7.10 -3.88
N ARG A 15 7.07 6.33 -3.89
CA ARG A 15 5.72 6.86 -3.69
C ARG A 15 4.82 5.91 -2.91
N LYS A 16 3.83 6.48 -2.24
CA LYS A 16 2.68 5.74 -1.70
C LYS A 16 1.50 5.88 -2.66
N ARG A 17 0.92 4.75 -3.08
CA ARG A 17 -0.39 4.71 -3.74
C ARG A 17 -1.45 4.34 -2.71
N HIS A 18 -2.54 5.10 -2.70
CA HIS A 18 -3.67 4.87 -1.81
C HIS A 18 -4.94 4.75 -2.64
N TYR A 19 -5.71 3.71 -2.38
CA TYR A 19 -7.06 3.52 -2.86
C TYR A 19 -7.97 3.14 -1.70
N HIS A 20 -9.18 3.68 -1.65
CA HIS A 20 -10.23 3.07 -0.85
C HIS A 20 -11.63 3.37 -1.40
N GLN A 21 -12.55 2.50 -1.03
CA GLN A 21 -13.97 2.61 -1.31
C GLN A 21 -14.74 2.63 0.00
N THR A 22 -15.70 3.54 0.11
CA THR A 22 -16.62 3.64 1.24
C THR A 22 -18.07 3.37 0.84
N GLN A 23 -18.81 2.78 1.78
CA GLN A 23 -20.26 2.60 1.72
C GLN A 23 -20.83 3.07 3.07
N SER A 24 -21.77 4.02 3.02
CA SER A 24 -22.37 4.61 4.22
C SER A 24 -21.35 5.07 5.27
N GLY A 25 -20.28 5.73 4.82
CA GLY A 25 -19.21 6.24 5.69
C GLY A 25 -18.20 5.18 6.17
N LYS A 26 -18.40 3.89 5.87
CA LYS A 26 -17.49 2.81 6.26
C LYS A 26 -16.59 2.40 5.09
N VAL A 27 -15.31 2.19 5.33
CA VAL A 27 -14.38 1.64 4.32
C VAL A 27 -14.72 0.17 4.09
N VAL A 28 -15.06 -0.18 2.85
CA VAL A 28 -15.41 -1.56 2.44
C VAL A 28 -14.30 -2.24 1.64
N LYS A 29 -13.42 -1.45 1.00
CA LYS A 29 -12.22 -1.92 0.31
C LYS A 29 -11.12 -0.87 0.45
N PHE A 30 -9.88 -1.30 0.58
CA PHE A 30 -8.73 -0.41 0.51
C PHE A 30 -7.52 -1.12 -0.10
N MET A 31 -6.60 -0.31 -0.62
CA MET A 31 -5.24 -0.71 -0.94
C MET A 31 -4.32 0.45 -0.55
N VAL A 32 -3.26 0.14 0.19
CA VAL A 32 -2.17 1.08 0.51
C VAL A 32 -0.87 0.41 0.12
N GLN A 33 -0.16 1.02 -0.81
CA GLN A 33 1.00 0.40 -1.45
C GLN A 33 2.18 1.35 -1.46
N LEU A 34 3.34 0.86 -1.02
CA LEU A 34 4.63 1.48 -1.22
C LEU A 34 5.19 0.98 -2.54
N GLU A 35 5.56 1.91 -3.41
CA GLU A 35 6.17 1.63 -4.70
C GLU A 35 7.52 2.33 -4.81
N ILE A 36 8.48 1.65 -5.42
CA ILE A 36 9.75 2.25 -5.82
C ILE A 36 9.89 2.21 -7.32
N LYS A 37 10.57 3.20 -7.88
CA LYS A 37 10.94 3.20 -9.29
C LYS A 37 12.21 2.37 -9.45
N HIS A 38 12.15 1.36 -10.32
CA HIS A 38 13.26 0.48 -10.62
C HIS A 38 13.22 0.14 -12.11
N GLU A 39 14.32 0.35 -12.82
CA GLU A 39 14.42 0.17 -14.28
C GLU A 39 13.33 0.97 -15.04
N GLY A 40 13.06 2.21 -14.59
CA GLY A 40 12.06 3.09 -15.20
C GLY A 40 10.60 2.73 -14.90
N SER A 41 10.34 1.65 -14.17
CA SER A 41 9.00 1.18 -13.83
C SER A 41 8.73 1.24 -12.33
N TRP A 42 7.51 1.55 -11.93
CA TRP A 42 7.09 1.49 -10.53
C TRP A 42 6.82 0.04 -10.13
N LYS A 43 7.53 -0.46 -9.12
CA LYS A 43 7.38 -1.81 -8.59
C LYS A 43 6.87 -1.75 -7.14
N GLU A 44 5.93 -2.62 -6.82
CA GLU A 44 5.34 -2.72 -5.48
C GLU A 44 6.38 -3.30 -4.51
N VAL A 45 6.56 -2.69 -3.34
CA VAL A 45 7.48 -3.16 -2.28
C VAL A 45 6.69 -3.78 -1.14
N VAL A 46 5.66 -3.06 -0.70
CA VAL A 46 4.77 -3.45 0.38
C VAL A 46 3.37 -3.04 -0.02
N ARG A 47 2.42 -3.95 0.13
CA ARG A 47 1.01 -3.70 -0.16
C ARG A 47 0.17 -4.16 1.02
N TYR A 48 -0.72 -3.29 1.45
CA TYR A 48 -1.78 -3.63 2.40
C TYR A 48 -3.09 -3.58 1.65
N ASP A 49 -3.86 -4.66 1.69
CA ASP A 49 -5.23 -4.66 1.15
C ASP A 49 -6.16 -5.57 1.97
N CYS A 50 -7.43 -5.57 1.58
CA CYS A 50 -8.46 -6.41 2.16
C CYS A 50 -8.99 -7.48 1.19
N ALA A 51 -8.16 -7.98 0.27
CA ALA A 51 -8.61 -8.92 -0.77
C ALA A 51 -9.23 -10.21 -0.20
N HIS A 52 -8.85 -10.60 1.03
CA HIS A 52 -9.34 -11.80 1.71
C HIS A 52 -10.37 -11.53 2.83
N GLY A 53 -10.96 -10.34 2.89
CA GLY A 53 -11.94 -9.99 3.93
C GLY A 53 -11.33 -9.56 5.28
N TYR A 54 -10.02 -9.62 5.41
CA TYR A 54 -9.23 -9.09 6.53
C TYR A 54 -8.08 -8.23 5.99
N ALA A 55 -7.44 -7.41 6.82
CA ALA A 55 -6.27 -6.66 6.40
C ALA A 55 -5.05 -7.59 6.30
N HIS A 56 -4.49 -7.77 5.11
CA HIS A 56 -3.27 -8.52 4.87
C HIS A 56 -2.15 -7.60 4.39
N ARG A 57 -0.90 -8.01 4.63
CA ARG A 57 0.31 -7.32 4.17
C ARG A 57 1.12 -8.25 3.29
N ASP A 58 1.29 -7.85 2.05
CA ASP A 58 2.24 -8.44 1.12
C ASP A 58 3.53 -7.64 1.12
N SER A 59 4.66 -8.33 1.01
CA SER A 59 5.98 -7.73 0.85
C SER A 59 6.68 -8.42 -0.30
N TYR A 60 7.01 -7.65 -1.32
CA TYR A 60 7.63 -8.12 -2.54
C TYR A 60 9.12 -7.85 -2.48
N ASN A 61 9.92 -8.87 -2.80
CA ASN A 61 11.36 -8.72 -2.84
C ASN A 61 11.79 -8.31 -4.25
N ILE A 62 12.06 -7.02 -4.40
CA ILE A 62 12.36 -6.39 -5.69
C ILE A 62 13.85 -6.41 -6.02
N ILE A 63 14.69 -6.72 -5.03
CA ILE A 63 16.13 -6.89 -5.16
C ILE A 63 16.41 -8.34 -4.79
N LYS A 64 16.95 -9.15 -5.72
CA LYS A 64 17.15 -10.60 -5.54
C LYS A 64 18.02 -10.98 -4.33
N GLU A 65 18.77 -10.03 -3.76
CA GLU A 65 19.75 -10.29 -2.68
C GLU A 65 19.51 -9.48 -1.39
N VAL A 66 18.52 -8.59 -1.35
CA VAL A 66 18.24 -7.83 -0.11
C VAL A 66 17.04 -8.47 0.56
N SER A 67 17.23 -9.06 1.73
CA SER A 67 16.11 -9.44 2.58
C SER A 67 15.52 -8.16 3.18
N ILE A 68 14.36 -7.72 2.71
CA ILE A 68 13.64 -6.64 3.38
C ILE A 68 13.16 -7.21 4.73
N PRO A 69 13.67 -6.71 5.88
CA PRO A 69 13.25 -7.23 7.17
C PRO A 69 11.74 -7.04 7.32
N LYS A 70 11.02 -8.14 7.53
CA LYS A 70 9.57 -8.16 7.80
C LYS A 70 9.30 -7.51 9.17
N ARG A 71 9.36 -6.18 9.26
CA ARG A 71 8.91 -5.43 10.44
C ARG A 71 7.39 -5.32 10.40
N ASN A 72 6.69 -6.06 11.26
CA ASN A 72 5.25 -5.95 11.39
C ASN A 72 4.89 -4.57 11.94
N TYR A 73 4.39 -3.68 11.08
CA TYR A 73 3.80 -2.43 11.50
C TYR A 73 2.30 -2.66 11.65
N THR A 74 1.81 -2.64 12.88
CA THR A 74 0.37 -2.54 13.15
C THR A 74 -0.06 -1.15 12.69
N LEU A 75 -0.68 -1.05 11.52
CA LEU A 75 -1.33 0.20 11.09
C LEU A 75 -2.49 0.46 12.06
N ASN A 76 -2.25 1.35 13.01
CA ASN A 76 -3.29 1.90 13.86
C ASN A 76 -4.17 2.76 12.94
N LEU A 77 -5.30 2.21 12.50
CA LEU A 77 -6.35 2.94 11.80
C LEU A 77 -7.01 3.95 12.76
N LYS A 78 -6.28 4.98 13.15
CA LYS A 78 -6.88 6.28 13.49
C LYS A 78 -6.82 7.12 12.23
N MET A 79 -7.67 6.80 11.25
CA MET A 79 -7.95 7.72 10.17
C MET A 79 -8.87 8.82 10.72
N LEU A 80 -8.44 10.07 10.49
CA LEU A 80 -9.14 11.33 10.69
C LEU A 80 -10.63 11.28 10.34
#